data_AF-X0Z167-F1
#
_entry.id   AF-X0Z167-F1
#
_cell.length_a   1.000
_cell.length_b   1.000
_cell.length_c   1.000
_cell.angle_alpha   90.00
_cell.angle_beta   90.00
_cell.angle_gamma   90.00
#
_symmetry.space_group_name_H-M   'P 1'
#
loop_
_entity.id
_entity.type
_entity.pdbx_description
1 polymer ?
#
loop_
_entity_poly.entity_id
_entity_poly.type
_entity_poly.pdbx_seq_one_letter_code
_entity_poly.pdbx_strand_id
1 'polypeptide(L)'
;MQLTGPVALALTLTILLMGQGAPEGPTQKKEITAQRFVLVDSTGKECAWLKVDENNAPILLLKSGVAHASLKLSDTSAGLACGNGEGVSWVGVTPDGPNMNFRGKDLKTGAYFGVGSDLGVGLHLYSESCKVGAALRVEPDGSPTLRLADKAGKTVWKAP
;
A
#
# COMPACT_ATOMS: atom_id res chain seq x y z
N MET A 1 -55.40 27.25 -11.64
CA MET A 1 -54.54 26.08 -11.87
C MET A 1 -54.76 25.13 -10.69
N GLN A 2 -55.40 23.99 -10.96
CA GLN A 2 -55.52 22.80 -10.10
C GLN A 2 -54.13 22.35 -9.57
N LEU A 3 -53.90 21.61 -8.48
CA LEU A 3 -54.68 20.78 -7.55
C LEU A 3 -53.71 20.38 -6.38
N THR A 4 -54.22 20.24 -5.15
CA THR A 4 -53.92 19.21 -4.08
C THR A 4 -52.47 18.83 -3.71
N GLY A 5 -52.09 18.55 -2.45
CA GLY A 5 -52.81 18.27 -1.20
C GLY A 5 -51.79 17.82 -0.12
N PRO A 6 -52.19 17.62 1.16
CA PRO A 6 -51.29 17.32 2.26
C PRO A 6 -50.99 15.81 2.36
N VAL A 7 -49.72 15.42 2.51
CA VAL A 7 -49.37 14.02 2.82
C VAL A 7 -49.28 13.82 4.32
N ALA A 8 -50.03 12.82 4.75
CA ALA A 8 -50.44 12.52 6.10
C ALA A 8 -49.33 11.94 6.99
N LEU A 9 -49.48 12.28 8.27
CA LEU A 9 -48.91 11.62 9.44
C LEU A 9 -49.39 10.15 9.48
N ALA A 10 -48.48 9.18 9.53
CA ALA A 10 -48.81 7.78 9.82
C ALA A 10 -48.17 7.36 11.15
N LEU A 11 -49.05 7.06 12.10
CA LEU A 11 -48.78 6.56 13.44
C LEU A 11 -48.57 5.02 13.43
N THR A 12 -47.59 4.59 14.24
CA THR A 12 -47.52 3.35 15.05
C THR A 12 -47.61 1.96 14.41
N LEU A 13 -46.65 1.10 14.79
CA LEU A 13 -46.96 -0.16 15.49
C LEU A 13 -45.75 -0.67 16.31
N THR A 14 -45.89 -0.70 17.63
CA THR A 14 -45.01 -1.47 18.54
C THR A 14 -45.65 -2.83 18.75
N ILE A 15 -44.98 -3.92 18.37
CA ILE A 15 -45.34 -5.27 18.81
C ILE A 15 -44.21 -5.81 19.68
N LEU A 16 -44.53 -6.02 20.96
CA LEU A 16 -43.80 -6.89 21.87
C LEU A 16 -43.92 -8.34 21.35
N LEU A 17 -42.80 -9.01 21.07
CA LEU A 17 -42.76 -10.46 21.00
C LEU A 17 -41.94 -11.01 22.17
N MET A 18 -42.59 -11.91 22.90
CA MET A 18 -42.11 -12.63 24.06
C MET A 18 -40.88 -13.50 23.75
N GLY A 19 -40.05 -13.70 24.78
CA GLY A 19 -38.93 -14.62 24.74
C GLY A 19 -39.34 -16.03 24.33
N GLN A 20 -38.71 -16.52 23.28
CA GLN A 20 -38.44 -17.93 23.07
C GLN A 20 -36.94 -18.04 22.84
N GLY A 21 -36.27 -18.88 23.64
CA GLY A 21 -34.87 -19.21 23.42
C GLY A 21 -34.71 -19.78 22.02
N ALA A 22 -34.16 -18.97 21.11
CA ALA A 22 -33.79 -19.45 19.80
C ALA A 22 -32.47 -20.21 19.92
N PRO A 23 -32.34 -21.40 19.29
CA PRO A 23 -31.09 -22.12 19.23
C PRO A 23 -30.02 -21.21 18.61
N GLU A 24 -28.78 -21.28 19.11
CA GLU A 24 -27.64 -20.55 18.52
C GLU A 24 -27.47 -20.99 17.06
N GLY A 25 -28.13 -20.26 16.16
CA GLY A 25 -27.93 -20.38 14.73
C GLY A 25 -26.49 -19.97 14.37
N PRO A 26 -26.02 -20.31 13.16
CA PRO A 26 -24.68 -19.92 12.72
C PRO A 26 -24.52 -18.42 12.93
N THR A 27 -23.48 -18.04 13.68
CA THR A 27 -23.21 -16.67 14.11
C THR A 27 -23.26 -15.77 12.88
N GLN A 28 -24.34 -14.99 12.73
CA GLN A 28 -24.52 -14.12 11.58
C GLN A 28 -23.40 -13.10 11.57
N LYS A 29 -22.51 -13.15 10.57
CA LYS A 29 -21.42 -12.20 10.45
C LYS A 29 -22.01 -10.81 10.31
N LYS A 30 -21.65 -9.91 11.24
CA LYS A 30 -21.97 -8.49 11.13
C LYS A 30 -21.01 -7.88 10.13
N GLU A 31 -21.48 -7.68 8.91
CA GLU A 31 -20.71 -7.06 7.83
C GLU A 31 -21.07 -5.58 7.71
N ILE A 32 -20.06 -4.74 7.47
CA ILE A 32 -20.24 -3.32 7.15
C ILE A 32 -19.64 -3.12 5.76
N THR A 33 -20.44 -2.58 4.85
CA THR A 33 -20.04 -2.31 3.47
C THR A 33 -20.04 -0.82 3.22
N ALA A 34 -18.92 -0.31 2.70
CA ALA A 34 -18.77 1.09 2.32
C ALA A 34 -17.74 1.21 1.20
N GLN A 35 -17.84 2.28 0.41
CA GLN A 35 -16.81 2.62 -0.60
C GLN A 35 -15.51 3.12 0.06
N ARG A 36 -15.61 3.66 1.27
CA ARG A 36 -14.48 4.20 2.04
C ARG A 36 -14.77 4.09 3.53
N PHE A 37 -13.81 3.58 4.28
CA PHE A 37 -13.77 3.68 5.73
C PHE A 37 -12.75 4.74 6.12
N VAL A 38 -13.10 5.62 7.05
CA VAL A 38 -12.24 6.71 7.52
C VAL A 38 -12.11 6.62 9.04
N LEU A 39 -10.87 6.62 9.52
CA LEU A 39 -10.55 6.83 10.93
C LEU A 39 -10.26 8.31 11.13
N VAL A 40 -10.97 8.94 12.05
CA VAL A 40 -10.74 10.31 12.48
C VAL A 40 -10.26 10.35 13.93
N ASP A 41 -9.43 11.33 14.29
CA ASP A 41 -9.08 11.60 15.69
C ASP A 41 -10.21 12.32 16.44
N SER A 42 -9.98 12.60 17.73
CA SER A 42 -10.91 13.34 18.61
C SER A 42 -11.25 14.75 18.13
N THR A 43 -10.48 15.32 17.21
CA THR A 43 -10.72 16.65 16.63
C THR A 43 -11.50 16.57 15.31
N GLY A 44 -11.77 15.36 14.82
CA GLY A 44 -12.42 15.11 13.53
C GLY A 44 -11.47 15.07 12.35
N LYS A 45 -10.14 15.11 12.57
CA LYS A 45 -9.14 15.04 11.50
C LYS A 45 -8.90 13.60 11.07
N GLU A 46 -8.84 13.34 9.77
CA GLU A 46 -8.54 12.02 9.23
C GLU A 46 -7.12 11.55 9.60
N CYS A 47 -7.01 10.32 10.11
CA CYS A 47 -5.76 9.65 10.48
C CYS A 47 -5.53 8.35 9.71
N ALA A 48 -6.58 7.72 9.17
CA ALA A 48 -6.44 6.56 8.29
C ALA A 48 -7.65 6.42 7.38
N TRP A 49 -7.49 5.69 6.28
CA TRP A 49 -8.62 5.26 5.47
C TRP A 49 -8.35 3.93 4.76
N LEU A 50 -9.43 3.21 4.48
CA LEU A 50 -9.45 2.03 3.61
C LEU A 50 -10.41 2.32 2.46
N LYS A 51 -9.94 2.21 1.21
CA LYS A 51 -10.76 2.35 0.00
C LYS A 51 -10.20 1.50 -1.14
N VAL A 52 -10.95 1.45 -2.23
CA VAL A 52 -10.44 1.09 -3.56
C VAL A 52 -9.98 2.38 -4.26
N ASP A 53 -8.79 2.36 -4.87
CA ASP A 53 -8.26 3.50 -5.62
C ASP A 53 -8.76 3.53 -7.09
N GLU A 54 -8.29 4.51 -7.86
CA GLU A 54 -8.68 4.72 -9.27
C GLU A 54 -8.27 3.58 -10.20
N ASN A 55 -7.33 2.73 -9.78
CA ASN A 55 -6.87 1.55 -10.51
C ASN A 55 -7.56 0.27 -10.02
N ASN A 56 -8.68 0.39 -9.31
CA ASN A 56 -9.40 -0.72 -8.70
C ASN A 56 -8.57 -1.51 -7.67
N ALA A 57 -7.53 -0.89 -7.10
CA ALA A 57 -6.66 -1.52 -6.11
C ALA A 57 -7.10 -1.16 -4.69
N PRO A 58 -7.35 -2.15 -3.79
CA PRO A 58 -7.59 -1.87 -2.38
C PRO A 58 -6.33 -1.31 -1.72
N ILE A 59 -6.51 -0.26 -0.94
CA ILE A 59 -5.45 0.44 -0.23
C ILE A 59 -5.90 0.87 1.16
N LEU A 60 -5.07 0.54 2.15
CA LEU A 60 -5.13 1.06 3.51
C LEU A 60 -4.02 2.10 3.66
N LEU A 61 -4.37 3.32 4.07
CA LEU A 61 -3.42 4.37 4.42
C LEU A 61 -3.57 4.73 5.91
N LEU A 62 -2.46 4.84 6.63
CA LEU A 62 -2.35 5.44 7.94
C LEU A 62 -1.49 6.70 7.82
N LYS A 63 -1.85 7.76 8.55
CA LYS A 63 -1.18 9.05 8.51
C LYS A 63 -1.09 9.68 9.91
N SER A 64 0.08 10.21 10.24
CA SER A 64 0.31 11.05 11.41
C SER A 64 1.24 12.21 11.02
N GLY A 65 0.69 13.41 10.85
CA GLY A 65 1.44 14.55 10.33
C GLY A 65 1.95 14.30 8.91
N VAL A 66 3.28 14.36 8.72
CA VAL A 66 3.97 14.03 7.45
C VAL A 66 4.29 12.53 7.32
N ALA A 67 4.25 11.80 8.43
CA ALA A 67 4.45 10.36 8.44
C ALA A 67 3.22 9.63 7.90
N HIS A 68 3.45 8.61 7.09
CA HIS A 68 2.41 7.77 6.54
C HIS A 68 2.90 6.35 6.32
N ALA A 69 1.97 5.40 6.36
CA ALA A 69 2.17 4.03 5.95
C ALA A 69 1.01 3.59 5.07
N SER A 70 1.27 2.84 4.01
CA SER A 70 0.23 2.33 3.12
C SER A 70 0.44 0.86 2.79
N LEU A 71 -0.61 0.07 2.89
CA LEU A 71 -0.68 -1.28 2.32
C LEU A 71 -1.54 -1.21 1.05
N LYS A 72 -0.97 -1.61 -0.09
CA LYS A 72 -1.67 -1.62 -1.38
C LYS A 72 -1.54 -2.99 -2.04
N LEU A 73 -2.66 -3.46 -2.58
CA LEU A 73 -2.72 -4.70 -3.37
C LEU A 73 -3.30 -4.36 -4.75
N SER A 74 -2.78 -5.02 -5.77
CA SER A 74 -3.22 -4.99 -7.16
C SER A 74 -3.06 -6.39 -7.76
N ASP A 75 -3.51 -6.59 -9.00
CA ASP A 75 -3.43 -7.89 -9.67
C ASP A 75 -2.00 -8.43 -9.81
N THR A 76 -1.00 -7.55 -9.87
CA THR A 76 0.40 -7.94 -10.14
C THR A 76 1.38 -7.50 -9.06
N SER A 77 0.90 -6.77 -8.04
CA SER A 77 1.76 -6.21 -7.00
C SER A 77 1.05 -6.17 -5.65
N ALA A 78 1.80 -6.43 -4.59
CA ALA A 78 1.36 -6.21 -3.21
C ALA A 78 2.53 -5.63 -2.43
N GLY A 79 2.29 -4.58 -1.63
CA GLY A 79 3.37 -3.99 -0.87
C GLY A 79 2.94 -3.04 0.24
N LEU A 80 3.88 -2.85 1.16
CA LEU A 80 3.83 -1.90 2.26
C LEU A 80 4.83 -0.78 1.97
N ALA A 81 4.36 0.46 1.99
CA ALA A 81 5.20 1.65 1.97
C ALA A 81 5.10 2.40 3.30
N CYS A 82 6.20 2.98 3.75
CA CYS A 82 6.26 3.90 4.88
C CYS A 82 7.08 5.13 4.46
N GLY A 83 6.64 6.33 4.82
CA GLY A 83 7.35 7.57 4.51
C GLY A 83 7.10 8.65 5.54
N ASN A 84 7.95 9.68 5.55
CA ASN A 84 7.90 10.77 6.53
C ASN A 84 8.23 12.15 5.96
N GLY A 85 8.21 12.31 4.64
CA GLY A 85 8.59 13.56 3.96
C GLY A 85 10.10 13.72 3.70
N GLU A 86 10.94 12.90 4.34
CA GLU A 86 12.38 12.83 4.08
C GLU A 86 12.77 11.60 3.23
N GLY A 87 11.81 10.74 2.95
CA GLY A 87 11.99 9.54 2.14
C GLY A 87 10.82 8.57 2.24
N VAL A 88 10.95 7.47 1.53
CA VAL A 88 10.00 6.36 1.50
C VAL A 88 10.76 5.05 1.51
N SER A 89 10.33 4.10 2.35
CA SER A 89 10.70 2.69 2.27
C SER A 89 9.53 1.89 1.74
N TRP A 90 9.78 0.95 0.84
CA TRP A 90 8.80 0.00 0.32
C TRP A 90 9.31 -1.42 0.48
N VAL A 91 8.41 -2.35 0.78
CA VAL A 91 8.66 -3.79 0.74
C VAL A 91 7.45 -4.48 0.13
N GLY A 92 7.68 -5.44 -0.75
CA GLY A 92 6.59 -6.16 -1.39
C GLY A 92 7.02 -7.00 -2.59
N VAL A 93 6.04 -7.35 -3.40
CA VAL A 93 6.19 -8.05 -4.67
C VAL A 93 5.67 -7.17 -5.81
N THR A 94 6.40 -7.16 -6.91
CA THR A 94 6.07 -6.48 -8.17
C THR A 94 6.07 -7.51 -9.31
N PRO A 95 5.70 -7.13 -10.56
CA PRO A 95 5.86 -8.02 -11.71
C PRO A 95 7.31 -8.50 -11.90
N ASP A 96 8.29 -7.71 -11.46
CA ASP A 96 9.72 -8.01 -11.59
C ASP A 96 10.26 -8.87 -10.43
N GLY A 97 9.42 -9.21 -9.45
CA GLY A 97 9.78 -10.04 -8.30
C GLY A 97 9.67 -9.34 -6.94
N PRO A 98 9.98 -10.06 -5.86
CA PRO A 98 10.00 -9.53 -4.49
C PRO A 98 11.16 -8.56 -4.32
N ASN A 99 10.89 -7.40 -3.73
CA ASN A 99 11.92 -6.41 -3.45
C ASN A 99 11.61 -5.51 -2.25
N MET A 100 12.64 -4.76 -1.88
CA MET A 100 12.66 -3.74 -0.87
C MET A 100 13.39 -2.53 -1.44
N ASN A 101 12.81 -1.35 -1.28
CA ASN A 101 13.35 -0.12 -1.84
C ASN A 101 13.36 0.97 -0.77
N PHE A 102 14.47 1.68 -0.65
CA PHE A 102 14.61 2.85 0.22
C PHE A 102 14.94 4.03 -0.68
N ARG A 103 14.15 5.09 -0.62
CA ARG A 103 14.41 6.33 -1.35
C ARG A 103 14.48 7.50 -0.38
N GLY A 104 15.41 8.41 -0.65
CA GLY A 104 15.47 9.70 -0.01
C GLY A 104 14.34 10.63 -0.47
N LYS A 105 14.38 11.86 0.03
CA LYS A 105 13.39 12.92 -0.25
C LYS A 105 13.22 13.22 -1.74
N ASP A 106 14.27 13.03 -2.52
CA ASP A 106 14.27 13.22 -3.98
C ASP A 106 13.56 12.10 -4.75
N LEU A 107 13.22 11.00 -4.07
CA LEU A 107 12.70 9.74 -4.64
C LEU A 107 13.63 9.08 -5.68
N LYS A 108 14.88 9.52 -5.79
CA LYS A 108 15.86 9.07 -6.78
C LYS A 108 17.06 8.40 -6.12
N THR A 109 17.65 9.08 -5.15
CA THR A 109 18.75 8.54 -4.34
C THR A 109 18.22 7.44 -3.42
N GLY A 110 18.92 6.32 -3.34
CA GLY A 110 18.42 5.23 -2.54
C GLY A 110 19.11 3.89 -2.71
N ALA A 111 18.51 2.87 -2.13
CA ALA A 111 18.93 1.48 -2.22
C ALA A 111 17.76 0.60 -2.66
N TYR A 112 18.06 -0.42 -3.45
CA TYR A 112 17.14 -1.47 -3.84
C TYR A 112 17.75 -2.81 -3.47
N PHE A 113 16.96 -3.68 -2.86
CA PHE A 113 17.31 -5.06 -2.62
C PHE A 113 16.18 -5.94 -3.12
N GLY A 114 16.47 -6.95 -3.92
CA GLY A 114 15.41 -7.82 -4.42
C GLY A 114 15.91 -8.98 -5.26
N VAL A 115 14.93 -9.80 -5.65
CA VAL A 115 15.11 -10.88 -6.62
C VAL A 115 14.50 -10.39 -7.92
N GLY A 116 15.32 -10.28 -8.97
CA GLY A 116 14.87 -9.93 -10.30
C GLY A 116 14.16 -11.10 -10.98
N SER A 117 13.40 -10.80 -12.03
CA SER A 117 12.71 -11.79 -12.87
C SER A 117 13.66 -12.75 -13.59
N ASP A 118 14.93 -12.37 -13.73
CA ASP A 118 15.99 -13.23 -14.23
C ASP A 118 16.62 -14.12 -13.15
N LEU A 119 16.03 -14.20 -11.95
CA LEU A 119 16.50 -14.93 -10.78
C LEU A 119 17.77 -14.36 -10.12
N GLY A 120 18.29 -13.24 -10.61
CA GLY A 120 19.41 -12.56 -9.95
C GLY A 120 18.97 -11.91 -8.64
N VAL A 121 19.74 -12.10 -7.58
CA VAL A 121 19.51 -11.42 -6.29
C VAL A 121 20.52 -10.30 -6.15
N GLY A 122 20.09 -9.08 -5.82
CA GLY A 122 21.04 -7.96 -5.77
C GLY A 122 20.67 -6.82 -4.85
N LEU A 123 21.71 -6.12 -4.40
CA LEU A 123 21.68 -4.81 -3.76
C LEU A 123 22.20 -3.77 -4.75
N HIS A 124 21.37 -2.79 -5.10
CA HIS A 124 21.72 -1.71 -6.01
C HIS A 124 21.64 -0.38 -5.25
N LEU A 125 22.70 0.42 -5.32
CA LEU A 125 22.76 1.77 -4.75
C LEU A 125 22.61 2.81 -5.87
N TYR A 126 21.64 3.69 -5.73
CA TYR A 126 21.29 4.73 -6.70
C TYR A 126 21.70 6.11 -6.19
N SER A 127 22.19 6.94 -7.12
CA SER A 127 22.41 8.37 -6.91
C SER A 127 21.20 9.20 -7.36
N GLU A 128 21.25 10.51 -7.13
CA GLU A 128 20.26 11.50 -7.58
C GLU A 128 19.96 11.45 -9.08
N SER A 129 20.91 10.94 -9.89
CA SER A 129 20.73 10.76 -11.33
C SER A 129 19.89 9.53 -11.71
N CYS A 130 19.38 8.78 -10.72
CA CYS A 130 18.79 7.46 -10.88
C CYS A 130 19.73 6.41 -11.50
N LYS A 131 21.04 6.68 -11.57
CA LYS A 131 22.02 5.73 -12.05
C LYS A 131 22.58 4.91 -10.89
N VAL A 132 22.75 3.61 -11.14
CA VAL A 132 23.34 2.67 -10.20
C VAL A 132 24.82 3.00 -10.04
N GLY A 133 25.19 3.55 -8.88
CA GLY A 133 26.57 3.85 -8.52
C GLY A 133 27.34 2.62 -8.05
N ALA A 134 26.67 1.70 -7.34
CA ALA A 134 27.24 0.42 -6.95
C ALA A 134 26.18 -0.68 -7.00
N ALA A 135 26.58 -1.90 -7.34
CA ALA A 135 25.73 -3.08 -7.29
C ALA A 135 26.51 -4.31 -6.81
N LEU A 136 25.94 -5.02 -5.84
CA LEU A 136 26.34 -6.37 -5.45
C LEU A 136 25.25 -7.34 -5.89
N ARG A 137 25.61 -8.38 -6.62
CA ARG A 137 24.64 -9.31 -7.21
C ARG A 137 25.12 -10.75 -7.11
N VAL A 138 24.17 -11.67 -7.04
CA VAL A 138 24.36 -13.09 -7.38
C VAL A 138 23.63 -13.33 -8.70
N GLU A 139 24.37 -13.75 -9.71
CA GLU A 139 23.84 -14.04 -11.05
C GLU A 139 23.09 -15.38 -11.06
N PRO A 140 22.31 -15.69 -12.12
CA PRO A 140 21.49 -16.90 -12.16
C PRO A 140 22.30 -18.21 -12.12
N ASP A 141 23.57 -18.16 -12.52
CA ASP A 141 24.52 -19.28 -12.42
C ASP A 141 25.16 -19.42 -11.02
N GLY A 142 24.78 -18.55 -10.07
CA GLY A 142 25.29 -18.52 -8.71
C GLY A 142 26.58 -17.71 -8.53
N SER A 143 27.15 -17.15 -9.61
CA SER A 143 28.36 -16.33 -9.49
C SER A 143 28.06 -15.00 -8.80
N PRO A 144 28.88 -14.56 -7.83
CA PRO A 144 28.77 -13.22 -7.30
C PRO A 144 29.33 -12.20 -8.31
N THR A 145 28.84 -10.97 -8.26
CA THR A 145 29.45 -9.83 -8.95
C THR A 145 29.36 -8.58 -8.09
N LEU A 146 30.44 -7.80 -8.08
CA LEU A 146 30.44 -6.45 -7.51
C LEU A 146 30.82 -5.46 -8.62
N ARG A 147 29.99 -4.44 -8.84
CA ARG A 147 30.18 -3.42 -9.87
C ARG A 147 30.15 -2.03 -9.27
N LEU A 148 31.13 -1.19 -9.63
CA LEU A 148 31.16 0.23 -9.31
C LEU A 148 31.07 1.04 -10.60
N ALA A 149 30.27 2.12 -10.58
CA ALA A 149 30.05 2.99 -11.72
C ALA A 149 30.31 4.45 -11.39
N ASP A 150 30.72 5.22 -12.39
CA ASP A 150 30.86 6.68 -12.27
C ASP A 150 29.50 7.40 -12.31
N LYS A 151 29.54 8.74 -12.23
CA LYS A 151 28.34 9.60 -12.32
C LYS A 151 27.61 9.49 -13.67
N ALA A 152 28.30 9.07 -14.73
CA ALA A 152 27.69 8.80 -16.03
C ALA A 152 27.01 7.43 -16.09
N GLY A 153 27.20 6.57 -15.07
CA GLY A 153 26.71 5.20 -14.99
C GLY A 153 27.66 4.18 -15.65
N LYS A 154 28.82 4.64 -16.14
CA LYS A 154 29.82 3.77 -16.76
C LYS A 154 30.54 2.98 -15.68
N THR A 155 30.62 1.66 -15.87
CA THR A 155 31.40 0.79 -14.98
C THR A 155 32.87 1.22 -14.97
N VAL A 156 33.39 1.55 -13.79
CA VAL A 156 34.80 1.88 -13.57
C VAL A 156 35.56 0.73 -12.94
N TRP A 157 34.87 -0.20 -12.28
CA TRP A 157 35.44 -1.40 -11.70
C TRP A 157 34.39 -2.51 -11.59
N LYS A 158 34.82 -3.76 -11.80
CA LYS A 158 34.00 -4.95 -11.60
C LYS A 158 34.87 -6.09 -11.07
N ALA A 159 34.40 -6.78 -10.04
CA ALA A 159 34.90 -8.09 -9.64
C ALA A 159 33.85 -9.18 -9.88
N PRO A 160 34.26 -10.41 -10.16
CA PRO A 160 33.46 -11.59 -9.87
C PRO A 160 33.29 -11.79 -8.36
#